data_AF-A0A7Z0LIP0-F1
#
_entry.id   AF-A0A7Z0LIP0-F1
#
_cell.length_a   1.000
_cell.length_b   1.000
_cell.length_c   1.000
_cell.angle_alpha   90.00
_cell.angle_beta   90.00
_cell.angle_gamma   90.00
#
_symmetry.space_group_name_H-M   'P 1'
#
loop_
_entity.id
_entity.type
_entity.pdbx_description
1 polymer ?
#
loop_
_entity_poly.entity_id
_entity_poly.type
_entity_poly.pdbx_seq_one_letter_code
_entity_poly.pdbx_strand_id
1 'polypeptide(L)'
;MEFPEVSDFTNLHEVHDMLAERIKKWPELWEERGREEGRQEGRQEGRQEAEMRALESKRNAARKLIALTEMSDQLIAEIEELPVEEVEKLRAETQH
;
A
#
# COMPACT_ATOMS: atom_id res chain seq x y z
N MET A 1 52.83 4.00 -41.36
CA MET A 1 51.77 4.73 -40.66
C MET A 1 50.50 3.94 -40.94
N GLU A 2 50.13 3.03 -40.05
CA GLU A 2 48.89 2.25 -40.19
C GLU A 2 47.76 3.06 -39.55
N PHE A 3 46.75 3.38 -40.34
CA PHE A 3 45.56 4.07 -39.88
C PHE A 3 44.68 3.09 -39.08
N PRO A 4 44.34 3.37 -37.82
CA PRO A 4 43.35 2.60 -37.08
C PRO A 4 41.94 3.06 -37.49
N GLU A 5 41.52 2.75 -38.71
CA GLU A 5 40.21 3.15 -39.23
C GLU A 5 39.36 1.94 -39.63
N VAL A 6 39.11 1.01 -38.70
CA VAL A 6 38.02 0.02 -38.89
C VAL A 6 37.32 -0.38 -37.57
N SER A 7 37.93 -0.15 -36.39
CA SER A 7 37.40 -0.69 -35.12
C SER A 7 36.21 0.06 -34.51
N ASP A 8 35.98 1.33 -34.89
CA ASP A 8 34.92 2.15 -34.30
C ASP A 8 33.55 1.92 -34.96
N PHE A 9 33.53 1.55 -36.24
CA PHE A 9 32.29 1.27 -36.98
C PHE A 9 31.68 -0.09 -36.66
N THR A 10 32.49 -1.10 -36.33
CA THR A 10 31.99 -2.41 -35.86
C THR A 10 31.43 -2.31 -34.44
N ASN A 11 32.10 -1.53 -33.58
CA ASN A 11 31.64 -1.25 -32.23
C ASN A 11 30.29 -0.52 -32.24
N LEU A 12 30.10 0.48 -33.09
CA LEU A 12 28.83 1.21 -33.18
C LEU A 12 27.67 0.34 -33.69
N HIS A 13 27.90 -0.54 -34.67
CA HIS A 13 26.89 -1.49 -35.14
C HIS A 13 26.52 -2.53 -34.06
N GLU A 14 27.52 -3.06 -33.34
CA GLU A 14 27.27 -3.96 -32.21
C GLU A 14 26.48 -3.27 -31.09
N VAL A 15 26.78 -2.01 -30.78
CA VAL A 15 26.02 -1.20 -29.81
C VAL A 15 24.59 -0.95 -30.29
N HIS A 16 24.41 -0.63 -31.58
CA HIS A 16 23.09 -0.44 -32.18
C HIS A 16 22.25 -1.72 -32.11
N ASP A 17 22.84 -2.87 -32.42
CA ASP A 17 22.15 -4.16 -32.39
C ASP A 17 21.82 -4.58 -30.95
N MET A 18 22.74 -4.37 -30.00
CA MET A 18 22.48 -4.58 -28.57
C MET A 18 21.35 -3.69 -28.05
N LEU A 19 21.29 -2.42 -28.48
CA LEU A 19 20.21 -1.50 -28.09
C LEU A 19 18.87 -1.89 -28.73
N ALA A 20 18.86 -2.29 -30.00
CA ALA A 20 17.66 -2.77 -30.68
C ALA A 20 17.09 -4.01 -30.00
N GLU A 21 17.94 -4.99 -29.65
CA GLU A 21 17.53 -6.18 -28.89
C GLU A 21 17.02 -5.84 -27.48
N ARG A 22 17.59 -4.80 -26.86
CA ARG A 22 17.11 -4.33 -25.55
C ARG A 22 15.76 -3.63 -25.63
N ILE A 23 15.54 -2.79 -26.64
CA ILE A 23 14.27 -2.06 -26.86
C ILE A 23 13.13 -3.04 -27.14
N LYS A 24 13.39 -4.11 -27.90
CA LYS A 24 12.39 -5.17 -28.16
C LYS A 24 11.81 -5.79 -26.88
N LYS A 25 12.59 -5.84 -25.80
CA LYS A 25 12.18 -6.39 -24.50
C LYS A 25 11.44 -5.40 -23.60
N TRP A 26 11.40 -4.11 -23.96
CA TRP A 26 10.77 -3.10 -23.12
C TRP A 26 9.27 -3.33 -22.90
N PRO A 27 8.45 -3.64 -23.92
CA PRO A 27 7.02 -3.84 -23.71
C PRO A 27 6.72 -4.91 -22.64
N GLU A 28 7.45 -6.03 -22.69
CA GLU A 28 7.32 -7.14 -21.74
C GLU A 28 7.73 -6.73 -20.32
N LEU A 29 8.88 -6.05 -20.20
CA LEU A 29 9.40 -5.56 -18.91
C LEU A 29 8.47 -4.52 -18.27
N TRP A 30 7.88 -3.64 -19.09
CA TRP A 30 6.96 -2.61 -18.61
C TRP A 30 5.63 -3.23 -18.18
N GLU A 31 5.12 -4.23 -18.92
CA GLU A 31 3.89 -4.93 -18.55
C GLU A 31 4.08 -5.78 -17.28
N GLU A 32 5.21 -6.46 -17.13
CA GLU A 32 5.57 -7.20 -15.92
C GLU A 32 5.69 -6.26 -14.72
N ARG A 33 6.41 -5.14 -14.87
CA ARG A 33 6.54 -4.12 -13.84
C ARG A 33 5.19 -3.54 -13.45
N GLY A 34 4.34 -3.18 -14.41
CA GLY A 34 3.01 -2.65 -14.14
C GLY A 34 2.11 -3.65 -13.40
N ARG A 35 2.20 -4.95 -13.73
CA ARG A 35 1.51 -6.01 -12.98
C ARG A 35 2.02 -6.14 -11.54
N GLU A 36 3.33 -6.06 -11.34
CA GLU A 36 3.92 -6.13 -10.00
C GLU A 36 3.55 -4.91 -9.16
N GLU A 37 3.67 -3.70 -9.72
CA GLU A 37 3.29 -2.44 -9.08
C GLU A 37 1.79 -2.46 -8.72
N GLY A 38 0.91 -2.82 -9.65
CA GLY A 38 -0.52 -2.94 -9.36
C GLY A 38 -0.86 -3.99 -8.29
N ARG A 39 -0.14 -5.11 -8.23
CA ARG A 39 -0.30 -6.11 -7.14
C ARG A 39 0.23 -5.59 -5.80
N GLN A 40 1.26 -4.76 -5.79
CA GLN A 40 1.79 -4.16 -4.57
C GLN A 40 0.84 -3.09 -4.03
N GLU A 41 0.38 -2.19 -4.90
CA GLU A 41 -0.59 -1.13 -4.59
C GLU A 41 -1.90 -1.73 -4.07
N GLY A 42 -2.49 -2.67 -4.81
CA GLY A 42 -3.75 -3.30 -4.37
C GLY A 42 -3.63 -4.04 -3.03
N ARG A 43 -2.47 -4.65 -2.74
CA ARG A 43 -2.21 -5.24 -1.41
C ARG A 43 -2.06 -4.19 -0.32
N GLN A 44 -1.47 -3.04 -0.60
CA GLN A 44 -1.30 -1.97 0.37
C GLN A 44 -2.65 -1.29 0.66
N GLU A 45 -3.38 -0.91 -0.38
CA GLU A 45 -4.72 -0.31 -0.27
C GLU A 45 -5.68 -1.25 0.45
N GLY A 46 -5.71 -2.54 0.08
CA GLY A 46 -6.57 -3.52 0.74
C GLY A 46 -6.26 -3.70 2.22
N ARG A 47 -4.98 -3.59 2.63
CA ARG A 47 -4.61 -3.60 4.06
C ARG A 47 -5.09 -2.35 4.78
N GLN A 48 -4.89 -1.17 4.19
CA GLN A 48 -5.34 0.09 4.78
C GLN A 48 -6.86 0.15 4.92
N GLU A 49 -7.61 -0.30 3.91
CA GLU A 49 -9.07 -0.37 3.96
C GLU A 49 -9.54 -1.36 5.03
N ALA A 50 -8.88 -2.51 5.14
CA ALA A 50 -9.20 -3.51 6.16
C ALA A 50 -8.94 -2.98 7.58
N GLU A 51 -7.81 -2.30 7.82
CA GLU A 51 -7.48 -1.67 9.10
C GLU A 51 -8.50 -0.58 9.46
N MET A 52 -8.86 0.27 8.51
CA MET A 52 -9.86 1.32 8.71
C MET A 52 -11.23 0.73 9.04
N ARG A 53 -11.66 -0.32 8.31
CA ARG A 53 -12.94 -1.00 8.57
C ARG A 53 -12.93 -1.73 9.91
N ALA A 54 -11.80 -2.32 10.31
CA ALA A 54 -11.65 -2.97 11.61
C ALA A 54 -11.75 -1.95 12.75
N LEU A 55 -11.06 -0.82 12.64
CA LEU A 55 -11.12 0.26 13.63
C LEU A 55 -12.55 0.83 13.74
N GLU A 56 -13.21 1.06 12.60
CA GLU A 56 -14.59 1.56 12.60
C GLU A 56 -15.57 0.54 13.20
N SER A 57 -15.35 -0.76 12.95
CA SER A 57 -16.13 -1.83 13.57
C SER A 57 -15.99 -1.82 15.10
N LYS A 58 -14.75 -1.69 15.62
CA LYS A 58 -14.47 -1.58 17.06
C LYS A 58 -15.16 -0.35 17.66
N ARG A 59 -15.05 0.82 17.03
CA ARG A 59 -15.74 2.04 17.48
C ARG A 59 -17.26 1.88 17.54
N ASN A 60 -17.85 1.22 16.54
CA ASN A 60 -19.28 0.98 16.52
C ASN A 60 -19.75 -0.03 17.58
N ALA A 61 -18.93 -1.04 17.89
CA ALA A 61 -19.18 -1.93 19.02
C ALA A 61 -19.09 -1.18 20.36
N ALA A 62 -18.06 -0.36 20.55
CA ALA A 62 -17.92 0.50 21.74
C ALA A 62 -19.13 1.44 21.91
N ARG A 63 -19.61 2.11 20.85
CA ARG A 63 -20.83 2.94 20.89
C ARG A 63 -22.05 2.15 21.36
N LYS A 64 -22.22 0.91 20.90
CA LYS A 64 -23.32 0.03 21.34
C LYS A 64 -23.18 -0.35 22.81
N LEU A 65 -21.98 -0.67 23.28
CA LEU A 65 -21.73 -0.96 24.70
C LEU A 65 -22.03 0.26 25.58
N ILE A 66 -21.60 1.45 25.18
CA ILE A 66 -21.91 2.71 25.86
C ILE A 66 -23.41 2.94 25.96
N ALA A 67 -24.16 2.71 24.87
CA ALA A 67 -25.58 2.98 24.81
C ALA A 67 -26.45 1.93 25.54
N LEU A 68 -25.99 0.69 25.63
CA LEU A 68 -26.78 -0.45 26.12
C LEU A 68 -26.37 -0.92 27.52
N THR A 69 -25.27 -0.42 28.07
CA THR A 69 -24.72 -0.89 29.35
C THR A 69 -24.20 0.27 30.21
N GLU A 70 -24.01 0.02 31.51
CA GLU A 70 -23.37 0.97 32.45
C GLU A 70 -21.87 0.70 32.64
N MET A 71 -21.21 0.05 31.66
CA MET A 71 -19.79 -0.29 31.73
C MET A 71 -18.92 0.97 31.73
N SER A 72 -17.81 0.93 32.47
CA SER A 72 -16.82 2.02 32.50
C SER A 72 -16.02 2.09 31.20
N ASP A 73 -15.45 3.26 30.92
CA ASP A 73 -14.64 3.48 29.71
C ASP A 73 -13.39 2.61 29.68
N GLN A 74 -12.80 2.32 30.84
CA GLN A 74 -11.66 1.41 30.95
C GLN A 74 -12.02 -0.02 30.52
N LEU A 75 -13.20 -0.52 30.94
CA LEU A 75 -13.63 -1.87 30.61
C LEU A 75 -14.02 -2.00 29.13
N ILE A 76 -14.66 -0.98 28.57
CA ILE A 76 -15.01 -0.95 27.14
C ILE A 76 -13.73 -0.86 26.28
N ALA A 77 -12.77 -0.02 26.68
CA ALA A 77 -11.47 0.09 26.02
C ALA A 77 -10.71 -1.25 26.00
N GLU A 78 -10.74 -2.00 27.11
CA GLU A 78 -10.14 -3.32 27.19
C GLU A 78 -10.84 -4.35 26.28
N ILE A 79 -12.17 -4.40 26.28
CA ILE A 79 -12.94 -5.36 25.49
C ILE A 79 -12.82 -5.11 23.98
N GLU A 80 -12.93 -3.84 23.57
CA GLU A 80 -12.90 -3.46 22.16
C GLU A 80 -11.48 -3.19 21.65
N GLU A 81 -10.48 -3.33 22.53
CA GLU A 81 -9.07 -3.01 22.26
C GLU A 81 -8.91 -1.63 21.62
N LEU A 82 -9.50 -0.63 22.27
CA LEU A 82 -9.44 0.77 21.88
C LEU A 82 -8.71 1.58 22.97
N PRO A 83 -8.07 2.71 22.63
CA PRO A 83 -7.58 3.65 23.62
C PRO A 83 -8.72 4.18 24.50
N VAL A 84 -8.47 4.35 25.79
CA VAL A 84 -9.47 4.88 26.73
C VAL A 84 -9.93 6.27 26.30
N GLU A 85 -9.01 7.11 25.82
CA GLU A 85 -9.29 8.46 25.33
C GLU A 85 -10.25 8.46 24.13
N GLU A 86 -10.25 7.38 23.35
CA GLU A 86 -11.16 7.23 22.22
C GLU A 86 -12.56 6.86 22.70
N VAL A 87 -12.66 5.95 23.67
CA VAL A 87 -13.93 5.55 24.27
C VAL A 87 -14.59 6.73 25.00
N GLU A 88 -13.82 7.54 25.72
CA GLU A 88 -14.31 8.75 26.38
C GLU A 88 -14.93 9.75 25.37
N LYS A 89 -14.29 9.95 24.22
CA LYS A 89 -14.84 10.79 23.14
C LYS A 89 -16.15 10.22 22.61
N LEU A 90 -16.18 8.92 22.30
CA LEU A 90 -17.38 8.24 21.81
C LEU A 90 -18.55 8.35 22.80
N ARG A 91 -18.26 8.31 24.11
CA ARG A 91 -19.28 8.49 25.15
C ARG A 91 -19.81 9.91 25.17
N ALA A 92 -18.93 10.91 25.10
CA ALA A 92 -19.34 12.30 25.01
C ALA A 92 -20.22 12.58 23.78
N GLU A 93 -19.89 11.98 22.62
CA GLU A 93 -20.69 12.06 21.39
C GLU A 93 -22.07 11.41 21.53
N THR A 94 -22.19 10.33 22.30
CA THR A 94 -23.45 9.57 22.46
C THR A 94 -24.40 10.18 23.49
N GLN A 95 -23.88 11.02 24.39
CA GLN A 95 -24.67 11.70 25.44
C GLN A 95 -25.26 13.05 24.97
N HIS A 96 -24.87 13.54 23.79
CA HIS A 96 -25.42 14.73 23.13
C HIS A 96 -26.63 14.41 22.26
#